data_AF-A0A915N2E9-F1
#
_entry.id   AF-A0A915N2E9-F1
#
_cell.length_a   1.000
_cell.length_b   1.000
_cell.length_c   1.000
_cell.angle_alpha   90.00
_cell.angle_beta   90.00
_cell.angle_gamma   90.00
#
_symmetry.space_group_name_H-M   'P 1'
#
loop_
_entity.id
_entity.type
_entity.pdbx_description
1 polymer ?
#
loop_
_entity_poly.entity_id
_entity_poly.type
_entity_poly.pdbx_seq_one_letter_code
_entity_poly.pdbx_strand_id
1 'polypeptide(L)'
;MVAANPIEQFSNVAIRQRIKCLKPENGLPMSVQWSPIPYFYPVQILQFGFDYFMRNRTEQRKLIERRLSNKDDFLVLKSGEKANFQLFSDLPILLFSAKIESMDASFVIFFEERIGGNLKRRKLKLEFRQWPNGSEKCVWNLNNNFDGENDEGNLHFAYFLEQNADFVEYLLDLPIFVLKALTLLNSKSTLSDALNFIPISIQLSGPLQLQLTSIRQKNFAHKEMPIPVERIFNKDEEENKLFLSAGWYSAMAQGHALSFLARAFNATGDARFLLAGERACDLFELVFFLIFKGFLMLK
;
A
#
# COMPACT_ATOMS: atom_id res chain seq x y z
N MET A 1 -3.96 12.00 34.98
CA MET A 1 -3.49 11.46 33.69
C MET A 1 -4.68 10.81 33.00
N VAL A 2 -5.24 11.45 31.98
CA VAL A 2 -6.29 10.83 31.16
C VAL A 2 -5.61 9.73 30.36
N ALA A 3 -5.98 8.47 30.59
CA ALA A 3 -5.54 7.38 29.74
C ALA A 3 -6.00 7.70 28.33
N ALA A 4 -5.04 7.92 27.42
CA ALA A 4 -5.34 8.05 26.00
C ALA A 4 -6.20 6.84 25.60
N ASN A 5 -7.29 7.07 24.88
CA ASN A 5 -8.14 6.01 24.37
C ASN A 5 -7.23 4.99 23.65
N PRO A 6 -7.28 3.68 23.97
CA PRO A 6 -6.37 2.68 23.37
C PRO A 6 -6.38 2.65 21.83
N ILE A 7 -7.37 3.31 21.24
CA ILE A 7 -7.70 3.39 19.82
C ILE A 7 -6.86 4.43 19.07
N GLU A 8 -6.35 5.49 19.73
CA GLU A 8 -5.58 6.54 19.04
C GLU A 8 -4.25 6.03 18.47
N GLN A 9 -3.67 5.00 19.09
CA GLN A 9 -2.41 4.40 18.67
C GLN A 9 -2.46 3.78 17.27
N PHE A 10 -3.65 3.44 16.77
CA PHE A 10 -3.84 2.79 15.47
C PHE A 10 -4.29 3.76 14.37
N SER A 11 -4.37 5.06 14.65
CA SER A 11 -4.81 6.03 13.65
C SER A 11 -3.69 6.48 12.71
N ASN A 12 -4.09 6.82 11.48
CA ASN A 12 -3.29 7.46 10.43
C ASN A 12 -1.97 6.75 10.13
N VAL A 13 -1.98 5.41 10.12
CA VAL A 13 -0.75 4.61 10.00
C VAL A 13 -0.05 4.89 8.68
N ALA A 14 -0.81 4.98 7.60
CA ALA A 14 -0.32 5.27 6.26
C ALA A 14 0.51 6.55 6.19
N ILE A 15 0.17 7.58 6.98
CA ILE A 15 0.77 8.93 6.91
C ILE A 15 2.14 8.96 7.60
N ARG A 16 2.41 8.04 8.53
CA ARG A 16 3.63 8.05 9.36
C ARG A 16 4.89 8.05 8.50
N GLN A 17 5.91 8.80 8.94
CA GLN A 17 7.19 8.95 8.22
C GLN A 17 7.93 7.63 7.99
N ARG A 18 7.80 6.69 8.93
CA ARG A 18 8.40 5.35 8.82
C ARG A 18 7.70 4.42 7.82
N ILE A 19 6.52 4.80 7.30
CA ILE A 19 5.92 4.15 6.14
C ILE A 19 6.44 4.87 4.90
N LYS A 20 7.26 4.18 4.11
CA LYS A 20 7.89 4.79 2.93
C LYS A 20 6.92 4.94 1.77
N CYS A 21 6.06 3.94 1.56
CA CYS A 21 5.15 3.81 0.44
C CYS A 21 4.08 2.75 0.78
N LEU A 22 3.06 2.67 -0.06
CA LEU A 22 2.16 1.53 -0.13
C LEU A 22 2.51 0.71 -1.37
N LYS A 23 2.43 -0.61 -1.25
CA LYS A 23 2.62 -1.51 -2.39
C LYS A 23 1.35 -1.50 -3.26
N PRO A 24 1.41 -1.27 -4.59
CA PRO A 24 0.21 -1.11 -5.42
C PRO A 24 -0.70 -2.34 -5.49
N GLU A 25 -0.14 -3.54 -5.50
CA GLU A 25 -0.84 -4.81 -5.72
C GLU A 25 -1.73 -5.20 -4.54
N ASN A 26 -1.37 -4.78 -3.32
CA ASN A 26 -2.07 -5.18 -2.10
C ASN A 26 -2.40 -4.02 -1.17
N GLY A 27 -1.99 -2.79 -1.50
CA GLY A 27 -2.19 -1.59 -0.69
C GLY A 27 -1.43 -1.59 0.65
N LEU A 28 -0.55 -2.57 0.90
CA LEU A 28 0.08 -2.73 2.20
C LEU A 28 1.23 -1.74 2.40
N PRO A 29 1.41 -1.23 3.63
CA PRO A 29 2.49 -0.31 3.95
C PRO A 29 3.85 -1.02 4.00
N MET A 30 4.86 -0.40 3.39
CA MET A 30 6.26 -0.82 3.51
C MET A 30 7.01 0.11 4.47
N SER A 31 7.68 -0.50 5.44
CA SER A 31 8.39 0.18 6.52
C SER A 31 9.84 0.47 6.18
N VAL A 32 10.37 1.56 6.73
CA VAL A 32 11.81 1.86 6.78
C VAL A 32 12.29 2.10 8.21
N GLN A 33 11.60 1.52 9.20
CA GLN A 33 11.85 1.83 10.61
C GLN A 33 13.24 1.40 11.09
N TRP A 34 13.74 0.26 10.61
CA TRP A 34 15.03 -0.30 11.00
C TRP A 34 15.97 -0.56 9.81
N SER A 35 15.50 -0.34 8.59
CA SER A 35 16.29 -0.49 7.37
C SER A 35 15.92 0.64 6.40
N PRO A 36 16.89 1.22 5.68
CA PRO A 36 16.60 2.17 4.61
C PRO A 36 15.90 1.52 3.41
N ILE A 37 16.07 0.20 3.24
CA ILE A 37 15.39 -0.61 2.23
C ILE A 37 13.98 -0.89 2.75
N PRO A 38 12.89 -0.56 2.02
CA PRO A 38 11.53 -0.79 2.48
C PRO A 38 11.21 -2.30 2.61
N TYR A 39 10.59 -2.68 3.71
CA TYR A 39 10.20 -4.06 4.00
C TYR A 39 8.80 -4.14 4.62
N PHE A 40 8.14 -5.28 4.49
CA PHE A 40 6.87 -5.53 5.18
C PHE A 40 7.13 -5.72 6.68
N TYR A 41 6.63 -4.78 7.49
CA TYR A 41 6.69 -4.90 8.93
C TYR A 41 5.31 -5.30 9.48
N PRO A 42 5.14 -6.55 9.97
CA PRO A 42 3.83 -7.08 10.35
C PRO A 42 3.06 -6.20 11.34
N VAL A 43 3.74 -5.63 12.33
CA VAL A 43 3.07 -4.73 13.30
C VAL A 43 2.45 -3.53 12.59
N GLN A 44 3.17 -2.87 11.68
CA GLN A 44 2.63 -1.71 10.97
C GLN A 44 1.51 -2.08 10.00
N ILE A 45 1.61 -3.22 9.33
CA ILE A 45 0.53 -3.75 8.47
C ILE A 45 -0.73 -3.98 9.30
N LEU A 46 -0.62 -4.60 10.47
CA LEU A 46 -1.75 -4.87 11.34
C LEU A 46 -2.34 -3.59 11.93
N GLN A 47 -1.48 -2.65 12.36
CA GLN A 47 -1.91 -1.32 12.78
C GLN A 47 -2.68 -0.61 11.66
N PHE A 48 -2.18 -0.68 10.42
CA PHE A 48 -2.84 -0.12 9.25
C PHE A 48 -4.21 -0.77 9.01
N GLY A 49 -4.30 -2.10 9.11
CA GLY A 49 -5.58 -2.78 9.02
C GLY A 49 -6.58 -2.39 10.11
N PHE A 50 -6.12 -2.19 11.35
CA PHE A 50 -6.97 -1.67 12.42
C PHE A 50 -7.46 -0.25 12.15
N ASP A 51 -6.62 0.64 11.60
CA ASP A 51 -7.01 2.00 11.21
C ASP A 51 -8.23 1.97 10.28
N TYR A 52 -8.13 1.23 9.17
CA TYR A 52 -9.21 1.11 8.20
C TYR A 52 -10.44 0.41 8.77
N PHE A 53 -10.26 -0.66 9.55
CA PHE A 53 -11.37 -1.35 10.22
C PHE A 53 -12.14 -0.41 11.16
N MET A 54 -11.43 0.40 11.94
CA MET A 54 -12.05 1.33 12.88
C MET A 54 -12.77 2.46 12.15
N ARG A 55 -12.11 3.10 11.17
CA ARG A 55 -12.74 4.12 10.33
C ARG A 55 -14.01 3.61 9.67
N ASN A 56 -14.00 2.37 9.18
CA ASN A 56 -15.18 1.77 8.57
C ASN A 56 -16.39 1.66 9.52
N ARG A 57 -16.15 1.51 10.84
CA ARG A 57 -17.24 1.42 11.84
C ARG A 57 -17.64 2.79 12.39
N THR A 58 -16.71 3.73 12.49
CA THR A 58 -16.97 5.06 13.07
C THR A 58 -17.46 6.05 12.03
N GLU A 59 -16.94 5.97 10.80
CA GLU A 59 -17.37 6.81 9.68
C GLU A 59 -18.67 6.24 9.11
N GLN A 60 -19.82 6.68 9.64
CA GLN A 60 -21.14 6.40 9.05
C GLN A 60 -21.33 7.17 7.74
N ARG A 61 -20.48 6.91 6.75
CA ARG A 61 -20.54 7.54 5.44
C ARG A 61 -21.36 6.68 4.50
N LYS A 62 -22.23 7.31 3.70
CA LYS A 62 -22.86 6.63 2.57
C LYS A 62 -21.75 6.25 1.58
N LEU A 63 -21.68 4.98 1.23
CA LEU A 63 -20.76 4.51 0.19
C LEU A 63 -21.19 5.11 -1.14
N ILE A 64 -20.28 5.84 -1.78
CA ILE A 64 -20.45 6.35 -3.14
C ILE A 64 -19.43 5.60 -4.00
N GLU A 65 -19.93 4.86 -4.97
CA GLU A 65 -19.15 4.11 -5.94
C GLU A 65 -19.57 4.54 -7.35
N ARG A 66 -18.59 4.82 -8.21
CA ARG A 66 -18.82 5.15 -9.62
C ARG A 66 -17.91 4.31 -10.50
N ARG A 67 -18.48 3.69 -11.53
CA ARG A 67 -17.72 2.97 -12.56
C ARG A 67 -17.16 3.95 -13.59
N LEU A 68 -15.99 3.64 -14.12
CA LEU A 68 -15.35 4.42 -15.19
C LEU A 68 -15.68 3.85 -16.58
N SER A 69 -16.15 2.61 -16.63
CA SER A 69 -16.65 1.96 -17.85
C SER A 69 -17.94 1.22 -17.55
N ASN A 70 -18.88 1.30 -18.50
CA ASN A 70 -20.13 0.53 -18.48
C ASN A 70 -20.08 -0.68 -19.42
N LYS A 71 -18.90 -0.98 -20.01
CA LYS A 71 -18.72 -2.14 -20.88
C LYS A 71 -18.41 -3.38 -20.04
N ASP A 72 -19.21 -4.41 -20.23
CA ASP A 72 -19.00 -5.72 -19.61
C ASP A 72 -18.06 -6.57 -20.46
N ASP A 73 -16.79 -6.17 -20.53
CA ASP A 73 -15.78 -6.83 -21.36
C ASP A 73 -14.37 -6.74 -20.77
N PHE A 74 -13.45 -7.55 -21.30
CA PHE A 74 -12.02 -7.41 -21.04
C PHE A 74 -11.38 -6.51 -22.10
N LEU A 75 -10.49 -5.63 -21.67
CA LEU A 75 -9.63 -4.86 -22.56
C LEU A 75 -8.24 -5.47 -22.56
N VAL A 76 -7.82 -6.01 -23.70
CA VAL A 76 -6.45 -6.49 -23.91
C VAL A 76 -5.70 -5.40 -24.65
N LEU A 77 -4.66 -4.86 -24.02
CA LEU A 77 -3.74 -3.90 -24.63
C LEU A 77 -2.48 -4.63 -25.07
N LYS A 78 -2.06 -4.44 -26.32
CA LYS A 78 -0.77 -4.92 -26.83
C LYS A 78 0.35 -3.92 -26.51
N SER A 79 1.60 -4.30 -26.76
CA SER A 79 2.74 -3.41 -26.58
C SER A 79 2.55 -2.12 -27.39
N GLY A 80 2.72 -0.97 -26.72
CA GLY A 80 2.54 0.36 -27.29
C GLY A 80 1.08 0.87 -27.33
N GLU A 81 0.08 0.01 -27.13
CA GLU A 81 -1.32 0.43 -27.04
C GLU A 81 -1.61 1.07 -25.69
N LYS A 82 -2.49 2.09 -25.70
CA LYS A 82 -2.84 2.90 -24.53
C LYS A 82 -4.35 3.04 -24.40
N ALA A 83 -4.84 3.02 -23.17
CA ALA A 83 -6.23 3.31 -22.84
C ALA A 83 -6.32 4.38 -21.75
N ASN A 84 -7.20 5.35 -21.94
CA ASN A 84 -7.38 6.49 -21.05
C ASN A 84 -8.77 6.46 -20.43
N PHE A 85 -8.84 6.65 -19.11
CA PHE A 85 -10.10 6.79 -18.37
C PHE A 85 -10.08 8.07 -17.55
N GLN A 86 -11.18 8.82 -17.61
CA GLN A 86 -11.35 10.03 -16.80
C GLN A 86 -11.67 9.65 -15.36
N LEU A 87 -10.96 10.25 -14.41
CA LEU A 87 -11.18 10.07 -12.98
C LEU A 87 -12.15 11.13 -12.44
N PHE A 88 -12.92 10.75 -11.43
CA PHE A 88 -13.75 11.62 -10.63
C PHE A 88 -12.91 12.32 -9.55
N SER A 89 -12.96 13.65 -9.52
CA SER A 89 -12.17 14.47 -8.59
C SER A 89 -12.57 14.34 -7.13
N ASP A 90 -13.78 13.87 -6.84
CA ASP A 90 -14.38 13.76 -5.51
C ASP A 90 -14.20 12.38 -4.86
N LEU A 91 -13.64 11.40 -5.58
CA LEU A 91 -13.51 10.02 -5.12
C LEU A 91 -12.02 9.61 -5.03
N PRO A 92 -11.44 9.53 -3.82
CA PRO A 92 -10.00 9.33 -3.62
C PRO A 92 -9.51 7.90 -3.81
N ILE A 93 -10.39 6.89 -3.78
CA ILE A 93 -9.99 5.49 -3.91
C ILE A 93 -10.24 5.04 -5.35
N LEU A 94 -9.22 4.53 -6.01
CA LEU A 94 -9.32 3.89 -7.33
C LEU A 94 -9.14 2.38 -7.19
N LEU A 95 -10.06 1.61 -7.78
CA LEU A 95 -9.97 0.16 -7.84
C LEU A 95 -10.06 -0.31 -9.29
N PHE A 96 -9.26 -1.31 -9.64
CA PHE A 96 -9.35 -2.02 -10.91
C PHE A 96 -8.61 -3.36 -10.83
N SER A 97 -9.02 -4.32 -11.64
CA SER A 97 -8.40 -5.63 -11.77
C SER A 97 -7.66 -5.72 -13.09
N ALA A 98 -6.35 -5.97 -13.01
CA ALA A 98 -5.51 -6.09 -14.20
C ALA A 98 -4.54 -7.27 -14.08
N LYS A 99 -4.21 -7.84 -15.23
CA LYS A 99 -3.16 -8.84 -15.40
C LYS A 99 -2.01 -8.21 -16.20
N ILE A 100 -0.82 -8.27 -15.64
CA ILE A 100 0.38 -7.59 -16.16
C ILE A 100 1.34 -8.64 -16.72
N GLU A 101 1.49 -8.65 -18.05
CA GLU A 101 2.16 -9.75 -18.75
C GLU A 101 3.65 -9.50 -19.01
N SER A 102 4.09 -8.24 -19.09
CA SER A 102 5.48 -7.87 -19.42
C SER A 102 5.99 -6.65 -18.64
N MET A 103 7.31 -6.43 -18.67
CA MET A 103 7.98 -5.24 -18.12
C MET A 103 7.56 -3.92 -18.77
N ASP A 104 7.11 -3.97 -20.03
CA ASP A 104 6.71 -2.76 -20.77
C ASP A 104 5.33 -2.23 -20.36
N ALA A 105 4.58 -3.02 -19.59
CA ALA A 105 3.27 -2.64 -19.11
C ALA A 105 3.40 -1.63 -17.96
N SER A 106 2.58 -0.59 -18.02
CA SER A 106 2.54 0.44 -16.99
C SER A 106 1.17 1.09 -16.92
N PHE A 107 0.86 1.70 -15.79
CA PHE A 107 -0.25 2.63 -15.71
C PHE A 107 0.20 3.94 -15.07
N VAL A 108 -0.38 5.03 -15.53
CA VAL A 108 0.00 6.39 -15.15
C VAL A 108 -1.24 7.13 -14.69
N ILE A 109 -1.18 7.72 -13.50
CA ILE A 109 -2.23 8.57 -12.97
C ILE A 109 -1.77 10.02 -13.04
N PHE A 110 -2.60 10.85 -13.66
CA PHE A 110 -2.36 12.27 -13.83
C PHE A 110 -3.16 13.07 -12.80
N PHE A 111 -2.49 14.02 -12.18
CA PHE A 111 -3.07 14.95 -11.22
C PHE A 111 -2.76 16.39 -11.60
N GLU A 112 -3.65 17.30 -11.20
CA GLU A 112 -3.47 18.75 -11.30
C GLU A 112 -3.65 19.39 -9.93
N GLU A 113 -2.77 20.31 -9.57
CA GLU A 113 -2.85 21.03 -8.31
C GLU A 113 -3.92 22.13 -8.33
N ARG A 114 -4.84 22.10 -7.37
CA ARG A 114 -5.72 23.22 -7.03
C ARG A 114 -4.94 24.25 -6.22
N ILE A 115 -4.40 25.27 -6.88
CA ILE A 115 -3.90 26.47 -6.21
C ILE A 115 -4.96 27.58 -6.27
N GLY A 116 -5.14 28.31 -5.17
CA GLY A 116 -5.89 29.57 -5.17
C GLY A 116 -5.04 30.72 -5.70
N GLY A 117 -5.51 31.43 -6.73
CA GLY A 117 -4.86 32.60 -7.33
C GLY A 117 -4.13 32.34 -8.66
N ASN A 118 -3.42 33.35 -9.17
CA ASN A 118 -2.74 33.36 -10.49
C ASN A 118 -1.46 32.51 -10.58
N LEU A 119 -1.24 31.54 -9.68
CA LEU A 119 -0.07 30.66 -9.74
C LEU A 119 -0.26 29.55 -10.80
N LYS A 120 0.84 29.25 -11.50
CA LYS A 120 0.94 28.18 -12.51
C LYS A 120 0.51 26.84 -11.89
N ARG A 121 -0.46 26.16 -12.49
CA ARG A 121 -0.95 24.85 -12.05
C ARG A 121 0.13 23.79 -12.30
N ARG A 122 0.61 23.14 -11.24
CA ARG A 122 1.56 22.03 -11.37
C ARG A 122 0.83 20.75 -11.75
N LYS A 123 1.42 19.95 -12.65
CA LYS A 123 0.97 18.60 -12.95
C LYS A 123 1.80 17.60 -12.16
N LEU A 124 1.15 16.56 -11.67
CA LEU A 124 1.80 15.42 -11.02
C LEU A 124 1.47 14.15 -11.79
N LYS A 125 2.51 13.40 -12.14
CA LYS A 125 2.45 12.11 -12.82
C LYS A 125 2.93 11.03 -11.85
N LEU A 126 2.06 10.08 -11.54
CA LEU A 126 2.43 8.86 -10.81
C LEU A 126 2.42 7.68 -11.78
N GLU A 127 3.60 7.15 -12.07
CA GLU A 127 3.81 6.03 -12.99
C GLU A 127 4.03 4.73 -12.22
N PHE A 128 3.36 3.66 -12.61
CA PHE A 128 3.50 2.35 -11.99
C PHE A 128 4.10 1.43 -13.04
N ARG A 129 5.31 0.93 -12.79
CA ARG A 129 6.07 0.15 -13.78
C ARG A 129 7.02 -0.84 -13.12
N GLN A 130 7.42 -1.84 -13.89
CA GLN A 130 8.50 -2.75 -13.51
C GLN A 130 9.87 -2.08 -13.66
N TRP A 131 10.84 -2.53 -12.86
CA TRP A 131 12.22 -2.05 -12.94
C TRP A 131 13.16 -3.20 -13.31
N PRO A 132 14.00 -3.07 -14.35
CA PRO A 132 14.72 -4.21 -14.96
C PRO A 132 15.60 -5.02 -14.00
N ASN A 133 16.22 -4.38 -13.01
CA ASN A 133 17.19 -5.03 -12.13
C ASN A 133 16.61 -5.44 -10.77
N GLY A 134 15.28 -5.38 -10.63
CA GLY A 134 14.67 -5.20 -9.32
C GLY A 134 15.16 -3.88 -8.71
N SER A 135 14.50 -3.40 -7.67
CA SER A 135 15.05 -2.26 -6.96
C SER A 135 14.67 -2.33 -5.51
N GLU A 136 15.62 -1.98 -4.66
CA GLU A 136 15.45 -1.88 -3.21
C GLU A 136 14.51 -0.74 -2.81
N LYS A 137 14.08 0.12 -3.74
CA LYS A 137 13.13 1.20 -3.46
C LYS A 137 11.74 0.78 -3.94
N CYS A 138 10.71 1.33 -3.31
CA CYS A 138 9.32 1.13 -3.75
C CYS A 138 8.73 2.36 -4.47
N VAL A 139 9.40 3.51 -4.36
CA VAL A 139 8.99 4.78 -4.99
C VAL A 139 10.23 5.59 -5.38
N TRP A 140 10.21 6.20 -6.57
CA TRP A 140 11.30 7.01 -7.13
C TRP A 140 10.80 8.39 -7.54
N ASN A 141 11.68 9.39 -7.39
CA ASN A 141 11.52 10.70 -8.00
C ASN A 141 12.24 10.68 -9.37
N LEU A 142 11.48 10.93 -10.44
CA LEU A 142 11.95 10.90 -11.82
C LEU A 142 12.16 12.29 -12.44
N ASN A 143 11.94 13.37 -11.68
CA ASN A 143 12.10 14.75 -12.16
C ASN A 143 13.49 15.05 -12.74
N ASN A 144 14.52 14.30 -12.34
CA ASN A 144 15.91 14.54 -12.74
C ASN A 144 16.34 13.74 -13.98
N ASN A 145 15.49 12.85 -14.52
CA ASN A 145 15.89 11.84 -15.52
C ASN A 145 15.15 11.94 -16.87
N PHE A 146 14.30 12.96 -17.08
CA PHE A 146 13.70 13.17 -18.40
C PHE A 146 14.55 14.15 -19.21
N ASP A 147 15.16 13.61 -20.27
CA ASP A 147 15.77 14.40 -21.32
C ASP A 147 14.77 15.42 -21.89
N GLY A 148 15.12 16.70 -21.82
CA GLY A 148 14.83 17.64 -22.90
C GLY A 148 13.65 18.61 -22.80
N GLU A 149 12.76 18.52 -21.80
CA GLU A 149 11.78 19.60 -21.55
C GLU A 149 11.79 20.00 -20.08
N ASN A 150 12.46 21.11 -19.79
CA ASN A 150 12.37 21.84 -18.52
C ASN A 150 10.94 22.34 -18.33
N ASP A 151 10.02 21.46 -17.97
CA ASP A 151 8.67 21.79 -17.61
C ASP A 151 8.69 22.22 -16.13
N GLU A 152 9.29 23.39 -15.88
CA GLU A 152 9.49 23.99 -14.55
C GLU A 152 8.19 23.90 -13.74
N GLY A 153 8.17 22.98 -12.78
CA GLY A 153 7.09 22.75 -11.83
C GLY A 153 6.36 21.40 -11.92
N ASN A 154 6.54 20.61 -12.98
CA ASN A 154 5.90 19.31 -13.09
C ASN A 154 6.61 18.25 -12.23
N LEU A 155 5.82 17.38 -11.63
CA LEU A 155 6.27 16.33 -10.72
C LEU A 155 6.03 14.97 -11.36
N HIS A 156 7.03 14.10 -11.36
CA HIS A 156 6.98 12.76 -11.90
C HIS A 156 7.63 11.79 -10.93
N PHE A 157 6.85 10.83 -10.48
CA PHE A 157 7.29 9.75 -9.63
C PHE A 157 6.93 8.41 -10.22
N ALA A 158 7.70 7.39 -9.85
CA ALA A 158 7.38 6.02 -10.19
C ALA A 158 7.19 5.16 -8.93
N TYR A 159 6.28 4.20 -9.01
CA TYR A 159 6.08 3.13 -8.02
C TYR A 159 6.41 1.77 -8.65
N PHE A 160 6.92 0.88 -7.81
CA PHE A 160 7.27 -0.47 -8.26
C PHE A 160 6.01 -1.27 -8.50
N LEU A 161 6.01 -2.02 -9.60
CA LEU A 161 4.93 -2.90 -9.99
C LEU A 161 5.51 -4.30 -10.20
N GLU A 162 4.87 -5.33 -9.66
CA GLU A 162 5.26 -6.72 -9.83
C GLU A 162 4.55 -7.36 -11.05
N GLN A 163 5.18 -8.39 -11.62
CA GLN A 163 4.56 -9.22 -12.64
C GLN A 163 3.60 -10.20 -11.97
N ASN A 164 2.44 -10.39 -12.57
CA ASN A 164 1.44 -11.32 -12.06
C ASN A 164 0.93 -12.21 -13.19
N ALA A 165 0.97 -13.53 -12.97
CA ALA A 165 0.44 -14.51 -13.91
C ALA A 165 -1.09 -14.44 -14.02
N ASP A 166 -1.75 -13.98 -12.95
CA ASP A 166 -3.19 -13.89 -12.81
C ASP A 166 -3.67 -12.44 -12.62
N PHE A 167 -4.98 -12.25 -12.65
CA PHE A 167 -5.61 -10.97 -12.36
C PHE A 167 -5.38 -10.57 -10.90
N VAL A 168 -4.90 -9.33 -10.71
CA VAL A 168 -4.70 -8.72 -9.39
C VAL A 168 -5.61 -7.51 -9.26
N GLU A 169 -6.30 -7.42 -8.13
CA GLU A 169 -7.10 -6.25 -7.76
C GLU A 169 -6.21 -5.17 -7.15
N TYR A 170 -6.06 -4.06 -7.86
CA TYR A 170 -5.37 -2.87 -7.39
C TYR A 170 -6.34 -2.00 -6.59
N LEU A 171 -5.94 -1.62 -5.38
CA LEU A 171 -6.67 -0.66 -4.54
C LEU A 171 -5.72 0.50 -4.19
N LEU A 172 -5.95 1.65 -4.82
CA LEU A 172 -5.09 2.81 -4.71
C LEU A 172 -5.79 3.94 -3.94
N ASP A 173 -5.26 4.26 -2.77
CA ASP A 173 -5.63 5.47 -2.01
C ASP A 173 -4.83 6.67 -2.55
N LEU A 174 -5.41 7.36 -3.54
CA LEU A 174 -4.70 8.33 -4.36
C LEU A 174 -4.03 9.45 -3.52
N PRO A 175 -4.70 10.08 -2.52
CA PRO A 175 -4.05 11.04 -1.64
C PRO A 175 -2.83 10.49 -0.90
N ILE A 176 -2.86 9.22 -0.47
CA ILE A 176 -1.71 8.62 0.21
C ILE A 176 -0.56 8.37 -0.76
N PHE A 177 -0.83 7.87 -1.98
CA PHE A 177 0.21 7.71 -3.00
C PHE A 177 0.84 9.06 -3.39
N VAL A 178 0.04 10.13 -3.51
CA VAL A 178 0.54 11.49 -3.73
C VAL A 178 1.39 11.94 -2.55
N LEU A 179 0.91 11.79 -1.32
CA LEU A 179 1.65 12.17 -0.11
C LEU A 179 3.03 11.49 -0.07
N LYS A 180 3.08 10.17 -0.30
CA LYS A 180 4.34 9.42 -0.25
C LYS A 180 5.31 9.85 -1.35
N ALA A 181 4.81 10.16 -2.53
CA ALA A 181 5.62 10.77 -3.58
C ALA A 181 6.18 12.13 -3.15
N LEU A 182 5.34 13.05 -2.66
CA LEU A 182 5.76 14.38 -2.20
C LEU A 182 6.77 14.35 -1.05
N THR A 183 6.67 13.36 -0.15
CA THR A 183 7.65 13.20 0.94
C THR A 183 9.07 12.89 0.47
N LEU A 184 9.26 12.45 -0.78
CA LEU A 184 10.59 12.33 -1.40
C LEU A 184 11.22 13.67 -1.74
N LEU A 185 10.41 14.70 -2.01
CA LEU A 185 10.87 16.07 -2.27
C LEU A 185 11.05 16.84 -0.96
N ASN A 186 10.05 16.75 -0.09
CA ASN A 186 10.04 17.44 1.20
C ASN A 186 9.53 16.52 2.29
N SER A 187 10.40 16.13 3.21
CA SER A 187 10.05 15.23 4.33
C SER A 187 8.98 15.78 5.26
N LYS A 188 8.68 17.08 5.20
CA LYS A 188 7.62 17.76 5.95
C LYS A 188 6.26 17.80 5.24
N SER A 189 6.15 17.26 4.03
CA SER A 189 4.88 17.24 3.29
C SER A 189 3.76 16.58 4.10
N THR A 190 2.59 17.20 4.05
CA THR A 190 1.41 16.87 4.84
C THR A 190 0.31 16.31 3.95
N LEU A 191 -0.69 15.65 4.56
CA LEU A 191 -1.86 15.15 3.83
C LEU A 191 -2.63 16.29 3.13
N SER A 192 -2.68 17.48 3.72
CA SER A 192 -3.26 18.67 3.11
C SER A 192 -2.57 19.04 1.79
N ASP A 193 -1.25 18.92 1.72
CA ASP A 193 -0.50 19.19 0.49
C ASP A 193 -0.89 18.19 -0.60
N ALA A 194 -1.07 16.92 -0.23
CA ALA A 194 -1.50 15.88 -1.16
C ALA A 194 -2.95 16.07 -1.65
N LEU A 195 -3.84 16.55 -0.78
CA LEU A 195 -5.25 16.82 -1.12
C LEU A 195 -5.42 18.02 -2.08
N ASN A 196 -4.39 18.85 -2.25
CA ASN A 196 -4.39 19.88 -3.28
C ASN A 196 -4.27 19.30 -4.68
N PHE A 197 -3.75 18.08 -4.84
CA PHE A 197 -3.63 17.41 -6.12
C PHE A 197 -4.88 16.59 -6.45
N ILE A 198 -5.45 16.85 -7.61
CA ILE A 198 -6.73 16.26 -8.02
C ILE A 198 -6.53 15.28 -9.13
N PRO A 199 -7.05 14.06 -9.01
CA PRO A 199 -6.97 13.08 -10.07
C PRO A 199 -7.76 13.54 -11.29
N ILE A 200 -7.11 13.49 -12.45
CA ILE A 200 -7.69 13.85 -13.74
C ILE A 200 -8.01 12.58 -14.52
N SER A 201 -7.01 11.76 -14.77
CA SER A 201 -7.14 10.58 -15.63
C SER A 201 -6.15 9.50 -15.24
N ILE A 202 -6.48 8.26 -15.63
CA ILE A 202 -5.55 7.14 -15.62
C ILE A 202 -5.32 6.69 -17.07
N GLN A 203 -4.06 6.52 -17.43
CA GLN A 203 -3.61 5.95 -18.69
C GLN A 203 -2.98 4.59 -18.43
N LEU A 204 -3.54 3.53 -19.00
CA LEU A 204 -2.95 2.19 -18.98
C LEU A 204 -2.21 1.95 -20.29
N SER A 205 -1.03 1.37 -20.24
CA SER A 205 -0.17 1.05 -21.39
C SER A 205 0.18 -0.44 -21.37
N GLY A 206 -0.06 -1.12 -22.48
CA GLY A 206 0.14 -2.57 -22.60
C GLY A 206 1.61 -2.99 -22.75
N PRO A 207 1.90 -4.30 -22.60
CA PRO A 207 0.93 -5.40 -22.68
C PRO A 207 0.28 -5.78 -21.35
N LEU A 208 -1.04 -5.56 -21.25
CA LEU A 208 -1.83 -5.90 -20.05
C LEU A 208 -3.27 -6.24 -20.43
N GLN A 209 -3.94 -7.01 -19.56
CA GLN A 209 -5.36 -7.26 -19.64
C GLN A 209 -6.06 -6.55 -18.49
N LEU A 210 -7.13 -5.81 -18.79
CA LEU A 210 -7.91 -5.05 -17.83
C LEU A 210 -9.36 -5.56 -17.82
N GLN A 211 -9.90 -5.83 -16.64
CA GLN A 211 -11.30 -6.14 -16.49
C GLN A 211 -12.09 -4.83 -16.40
N LEU A 212 -12.78 -4.42 -17.47
CA LEU A 212 -13.42 -3.08 -17.53
C LEU A 212 -14.53 -2.91 -16.49
N THR A 213 -15.22 -3.98 -16.11
CA THR A 213 -16.26 -3.95 -15.07
C THR A 213 -15.72 -3.62 -13.68
N SER A 214 -14.43 -3.86 -13.46
CA SER A 214 -13.78 -3.66 -12.18
C SER A 214 -13.28 -2.22 -11.97
N ILE A 215 -13.16 -1.41 -13.04
CA ILE A 215 -12.59 -0.06 -12.93
C ILE A 215 -13.60 0.92 -12.33
N ARG A 216 -13.36 1.28 -11.06
CA ARG A 216 -14.29 2.06 -10.24
C ARG A 216 -13.56 2.99 -9.29
N GLN A 217 -14.21 4.08 -8.91
CA GLN A 217 -13.77 4.93 -7.81
C GLN A 217 -14.76 4.92 -6.65
N LYS A 218 -14.23 5.02 -5.44
CA LYS A 218 -14.99 5.03 -4.19
C LYS A 218 -14.58 6.19 -3.29
N ASN A 219 -15.52 6.63 -2.45
CA ASN A 219 -15.25 7.63 -1.42
C ASN A 219 -14.54 7.06 -0.19
N PHE A 220 -14.58 5.74 0.00
CA PHE A 220 -13.99 5.05 1.13
C PHE A 220 -13.59 3.61 0.72
N ALA A 221 -12.52 3.09 1.33
CA ALA A 221 -12.11 1.70 1.16
C ALA A 221 -12.94 0.80 2.10
N HIS A 222 -13.92 0.06 1.57
CA HIS A 222 -14.73 -0.91 2.33
C HIS A 222 -14.37 -2.36 1.95
N LYS A 223 -14.38 -3.26 2.95
CA LYS A 223 -14.28 -4.75 2.96
C LYS A 223 -13.14 -5.48 2.26
N GLU A 224 -12.39 -4.89 1.34
CA GLU A 224 -11.38 -5.63 0.58
C GLU A 224 -9.99 -5.19 1.03
N MET A 225 -9.54 -5.69 2.18
CA MET A 225 -8.09 -5.78 2.42
C MET A 225 -7.65 -7.16 1.92
N PRO A 226 -6.90 -7.26 0.81
CA PRO A 226 -6.19 -8.48 0.50
C PRO A 226 -5.25 -8.78 1.67
N ILE A 227 -5.28 -10.02 2.15
CA ILE A 227 -4.35 -10.52 3.16
C ILE A 227 -3.31 -11.37 2.42
N PRO A 228 -2.23 -10.76 1.89
CA PRO A 228 -1.05 -11.52 1.54
C PRO A 228 -0.22 -11.67 2.81
N VAL A 229 -0.23 -12.86 3.39
CA VAL A 229 0.83 -13.29 4.32
C VAL A 229 1.80 -14.13 3.52
N GLU A 230 2.63 -13.48 2.72
CA GLU A 230 3.88 -14.09 2.25
C GLU A 230 5.06 -13.32 2.82
N ARG A 231 5.93 -14.07 3.49
CA ARG A 231 7.16 -13.63 4.12
C ARG A 231 8.26 -13.61 3.06
N ILE A 232 8.90 -12.48 2.85
CA ILE A 232 10.20 -12.43 2.15
C ILE A 232 11.17 -11.69 3.07
N PHE A 233 12.24 -12.38 3.47
CA PHE A 233 13.34 -11.86 4.27
C PHE A 233 14.61 -11.88 3.43
N ASN A 234 15.38 -10.78 3.44
CA ASN A 234 16.74 -10.76 2.91
C ASN A 234 17.77 -10.56 4.03
N LYS A 235 18.93 -11.19 3.81
CA LYS A 235 20.14 -11.27 4.64
C LYS A 235 20.94 -9.95 4.62
N ASP A 236 21.61 -9.62 5.73
CA ASP A 236 23.08 -9.76 5.82
C ASP A 236 23.62 -9.49 7.23
N GLU A 237 24.80 -10.06 7.45
CA GLU A 237 25.71 -10.09 8.61
C GLU A 237 26.38 -8.71 8.79
N GLU A 238 26.54 -8.12 9.98
CA GLU A 238 27.57 -8.27 11.03
C GLU A 238 27.37 -6.98 11.89
N GLU A 239 27.37 -6.88 13.22
CA GLU A 239 28.41 -7.08 14.23
C GLU A 239 27.81 -6.73 15.64
N ASN A 240 28.32 -7.40 16.68
CA ASN A 240 28.27 -7.13 18.14
C ASN A 240 27.34 -6.04 18.74
N LYS A 241 26.04 -6.18 18.50
CA LYS A 241 24.96 -5.84 19.45
C LYS A 241 24.11 -7.10 19.65
N LEU A 242 23.23 -7.16 20.67
CA LEU A 242 22.18 -8.19 20.72
C LEU A 242 21.30 -8.04 19.48
N PHE A 243 21.71 -8.70 18.40
CA PHE A 243 21.12 -8.61 17.08
C PHE A 243 20.15 -9.76 16.95
N LEU A 244 18.86 -9.46 16.83
CA LEU A 244 17.90 -10.46 16.43
C LEU A 244 18.07 -10.66 14.93
N SER A 245 18.78 -11.73 14.55
CA SER A 245 18.94 -12.14 13.16
C SER A 245 17.57 -12.19 12.47
N ALA A 246 17.53 -11.87 11.17
CA ALA A 246 16.31 -12.00 10.38
C ALA A 246 15.62 -13.36 10.64
N GLY A 247 14.30 -13.34 10.85
CA GLY A 247 13.52 -14.52 11.24
C GLY A 247 13.06 -14.56 12.71
N TRP A 248 13.43 -13.57 13.54
CA TRP A 248 12.88 -13.44 14.89
C TRP A 248 11.37 -13.13 14.88
N TYR A 249 10.67 -13.61 15.90
CA TYR A 249 9.24 -13.39 16.06
C TYR A 249 8.93 -12.31 17.10
N SER A 250 7.86 -11.57 16.86
CA SER A 250 7.38 -10.52 17.78
C SER A 250 6.06 -10.93 18.42
N ALA A 251 6.05 -11.05 19.76
CA ALA A 251 4.82 -11.27 20.52
C ALA A 251 3.77 -10.17 20.26
N MET A 252 4.20 -8.92 20.07
CA MET A 252 3.31 -7.81 19.71
C MET A 252 2.72 -8.01 18.31
N ALA A 253 3.52 -8.44 17.34
CA ALA A 253 2.98 -8.75 16.00
C ALA A 253 1.94 -9.86 16.07
N GLN A 254 2.20 -10.92 16.84
CA GLN A 254 1.24 -12.02 17.00
C GLN A 254 -0.03 -11.60 17.74
N GLY A 255 0.08 -10.83 18.82
CA GLY A 255 -1.09 -10.31 19.55
C GLY A 255 -1.98 -9.40 18.68
N HIS A 256 -1.36 -8.54 17.87
CA HIS A 256 -2.08 -7.76 16.86
C HIS A 256 -2.70 -8.65 15.77
N ALA A 257 -2.00 -9.69 15.30
CA ALA A 257 -2.49 -10.60 14.28
C ALA A 257 -3.74 -11.35 14.75
N LEU A 258 -3.69 -11.93 15.96
CA LEU A 258 -4.83 -12.59 16.59
C LEU A 258 -6.03 -11.66 16.72
N SER A 259 -5.79 -10.43 17.20
CA SER A 259 -6.85 -9.41 17.33
C SER A 259 -7.46 -9.03 15.98
N PHE A 260 -6.65 -8.97 14.91
CA PHE A 260 -7.11 -8.65 13.56
C PHE A 260 -7.91 -9.80 12.95
N LEU A 261 -7.36 -11.02 13.03
CA LEU A 261 -7.96 -12.25 12.50
C LEU A 261 -9.29 -12.58 13.20
N ALA A 262 -9.37 -12.42 14.53
CA ALA A 262 -10.62 -12.59 15.26
C ALA A 262 -11.71 -11.61 14.79
N ARG A 263 -11.35 -10.35 14.53
CA ARG A 263 -12.28 -9.35 13.98
C ARG A 263 -12.68 -9.66 12.54
N ALA A 264 -11.73 -10.11 11.71
CA ALA A 264 -11.99 -10.53 10.35
C ALA A 264 -12.96 -11.73 10.30
N PHE A 265 -12.72 -12.75 11.13
CA PHE A 265 -13.62 -13.89 11.31
C PHE A 265 -15.02 -13.42 11.74
N ASN A 266 -15.11 -12.59 12.79
CA ASN A 266 -16.40 -12.07 13.28
C ASN A 266 -17.16 -11.24 12.22
N ALA A 267 -16.45 -10.55 11.32
CA ALA A 267 -17.06 -9.73 10.28
C ALA A 267 -17.46 -10.50 9.02
N THR A 268 -16.83 -11.64 8.74
CA THR A 268 -16.98 -12.39 7.47
C THR A 268 -17.58 -13.78 7.63
N GLY A 269 -17.43 -14.40 8.80
CA GLY A 269 -17.73 -15.82 9.02
C GLY A 269 -16.71 -16.79 8.40
N ASP A 270 -15.63 -16.30 7.80
CA ASP A 270 -14.67 -17.13 7.07
C ASP A 270 -13.70 -17.86 8.01
N ALA A 271 -13.85 -19.17 8.09
CA ALA A 271 -13.04 -20.05 8.94
C ALA A 271 -11.53 -19.97 8.67
N ARG A 272 -11.10 -19.50 7.50
CA ARG A 272 -9.66 -19.32 7.19
C ARG A 272 -8.99 -18.36 8.16
N PHE A 273 -9.69 -17.33 8.63
CA PHE A 273 -9.15 -16.38 9.62
C PHE A 273 -9.00 -17.00 11.00
N LEU A 274 -9.95 -17.85 11.40
CA LEU A 274 -9.87 -18.58 12.66
C LEU A 274 -8.69 -19.55 12.63
N LEU A 275 -8.56 -20.34 11.56
CA LEU A 275 -7.45 -21.30 11.39
C LEU A 275 -6.08 -20.60 11.33
N ALA A 276 -6.00 -19.45 10.68
CA ALA A 276 -4.77 -18.63 10.69
C ALA A 276 -4.45 -18.11 12.10
N GLY A 277 -5.49 -17.79 12.90
CA GLY A 277 -5.34 -17.39 14.29
C GLY A 277 -4.82 -18.52 15.18
N GLU A 278 -5.37 -19.73 15.04
CA GLU A 278 -4.88 -20.91 15.75
C GLU A 278 -3.39 -21.16 15.49
N ARG A 279 -2.98 -21.15 14.21
CA ARG A 279 -1.55 -21.30 13.83
C ARG A 279 -0.65 -20.19 14.37
N ALA A 280 -1.19 -18.99 14.59
CA ALA A 280 -0.43 -17.89 15.17
C ALA A 280 -0.14 -18.12 16.68
N CYS A 281 -0.96 -18.93 17.36
CA CYS A 281 -0.78 -19.30 18.77
C CYS A 281 0.37 -20.30 18.98
N ASP A 282 0.62 -21.21 18.03
CA ASP A 282 1.67 -22.25 18.09
C ASP A 282 3.04 -21.68 18.50
N LEU A 283 3.29 -20.43 18.09
CA LEU A 283 4.54 -19.74 18.34
C LEU A 283 4.77 -19.38 19.82
N PHE A 284 3.70 -19.12 20.58
CA PHE A 284 3.81 -18.82 22.00
C PHE A 284 4.13 -20.08 22.82
N GLU A 285 3.73 -21.25 22.33
CA GLU A 285 4.02 -22.53 22.97
C GLU A 285 5.50 -22.93 22.81
N LEU A 286 6.11 -22.61 21.67
CA LEU A 286 7.56 -22.78 21.43
C LEU A 286 8.43 -22.00 22.42
N VAL A 287 8.05 -20.75 22.73
CA VAL A 287 8.76 -19.91 23.71
C VAL A 287 8.63 -20.47 25.11
N PHE A 288 7.45 -20.98 25.46
CA PHE A 288 7.21 -21.63 26.76
C PHE A 288 8.10 -22.88 26.94
N PHE A 289 8.25 -23.69 25.89
CA PHE A 289 9.06 -24.91 25.93
C PHE A 289 10.58 -24.64 26.04
N LEU A 290 11.09 -23.60 25.38
CA LEU A 290 12.51 -23.22 25.43
C LEU A 290 12.90 -22.59 26.77
N ILE A 291 12.03 -21.77 27.36
CA ILE A 291 12.27 -21.16 28.67
C ILE A 291 12.33 -22.24 29.77
N PHE A 292 11.46 -23.25 29.71
CA PHE A 292 11.45 -24.33 30.72
C PHE A 292 12.62 -25.31 30.60
N LYS A 293 13.11 -25.61 29.38
CA LYS A 293 14.34 -26.42 29.22
C LYS A 293 15.60 -25.69 29.65
N GLY A 294 15.69 -24.37 29.44
CA GLY A 294 16.79 -23.55 29.95
C GLY A 294 16.89 -23.54 31.48
N PHE A 295 15.74 -23.63 32.17
CA PHE A 295 15.69 -23.70 33.63
C PHE A 295 16.00 -25.11 34.19
N LEU A 296 15.83 -26.17 33.39
CA LEU A 296 16.16 -27.55 33.79
C LEU A 296 17.63 -27.95 33.53
N MET A 297 18.38 -27.16 32.74
CA MET A 297 19.82 -27.37 32.51
C MET A 297 20.72 -26.60 33.50
N LEU A 298 20.13 -25.90 34.47
CA LEU A 298 20.82 -25.19 35.57
C LEU A 298 20.50 -25.82 36.94
N LYS A 299 20.54 -27.14 37.02
CA LYS A 299 20.62 -27.88 38.29
C LYS A 299 21.74 -28.90 38.24
#